data_AF-A0A0Q4Y4Q1-F1
#
_entry.id   AF-A0A0Q4Y4Q1-F1
#
_cell.length_a   1.000
_cell.length_b   1.000
_cell.length_c   1.000
_cell.angle_alpha   90.00
_cell.angle_beta   90.00
_cell.angle_gamma   90.00
#
_symmetry.space_group_name_H-M   'P 1'
#
loop_
_entity.id
_entity.type
_entity.pdbx_description
1 polymer ?
#
loop_
_entity_poly.entity_id
_entity_poly.type
_entity_poly.pdbx_seq_one_letter_code
_entity_poly.pdbx_strand_id
1 'polypeptide(L)'
;MSGPGTTASRRRFLGRSAALGAAGLALGARAAEEAPLDIPPWTRTPGEPVLWRGYGLPDVHEAHVVRRTRGTAVLPGASSSLTPLQNLHGIITPTGLVFERHHAGIPQIDPALHRLVVHGLVQRPLILSMDDLVRFPSVSRIHFLECSGNTGVEWRGPASKSIQQSHGLLSCCEWTGVRLSTILQEVGVDPAAAWVLAEGADGAAMSRSIPIAKAWEDALLVYAQNGEMLRPEHGYPLRLFLPGWEGNASIKWLRRLKLGAQPFMTREETSKYTDSLPDGRARQFTFTMEAKSVITYPAVDHRLRGKGYYEISGLAWTGQGRVKRVDVSTDGGATWREARIEGPVLDRALTRFKADWQWDGGPAVLQSRVTDETGYVQPTGRQLIAQRGLNSLYHYNAIQSWRVATDGGISNAQV
;
A
#
# COMPACT_ATOMS: atom_id res chain seq x y z
N MET A 1 -18.44 70.88 -47.60
CA MET A 1 -17.09 71.33 -47.95
C MET A 1 -16.08 70.32 -47.39
N SER A 2 -15.43 69.60 -48.30
CA SER A 2 -14.02 69.16 -48.26
C SER A 2 -13.34 68.75 -46.93
N GLY A 3 -13.13 67.43 -46.77
CA GLY A 3 -11.78 66.82 -46.65
C GLY A 3 -11.09 66.71 -45.27
N PRO A 4 -10.06 65.84 -45.13
CA PRO A 4 -10.09 64.70 -44.20
C PRO A 4 -8.80 64.46 -43.35
N GLY A 5 -8.80 63.39 -42.52
CA GLY A 5 -7.61 62.75 -41.90
C GLY A 5 -7.68 62.75 -40.36
N THR A 6 -7.27 61.75 -39.59
CA THR A 6 -6.35 60.62 -39.81
C THR A 6 -6.63 59.49 -38.78
N THR A 7 -6.16 58.30 -39.16
CA THR A 7 -6.07 57.02 -38.45
C THR A 7 -5.47 57.04 -37.03
N ALA A 8 -5.99 56.22 -36.10
CA ALA A 8 -5.26 55.08 -35.50
C ALA A 8 -5.93 54.52 -34.21
N SER A 9 -5.86 53.18 -34.09
CA SER A 9 -5.90 52.39 -32.86
C SER A 9 -7.26 52.06 -32.21
N ARG A 10 -7.99 51.14 -32.87
CA ARG A 10 -8.85 50.16 -32.17
C ARG A 10 -7.99 48.98 -31.70
N ARG A 11 -7.50 49.01 -30.46
CA ARG A 11 -7.21 47.84 -29.60
C ARG A 11 -6.54 48.27 -28.29
N ARG A 12 -7.34 48.75 -27.33
CA ARG A 12 -6.98 48.76 -25.91
C ARG A 12 -8.23 48.56 -25.08
N PHE A 13 -8.74 47.34 -25.08
CA PHE A 13 -9.65 46.86 -24.04
C PHE A 13 -9.56 45.34 -24.02
N LEU A 14 -8.63 44.84 -23.19
CA LEU A 14 -8.55 43.48 -22.62
C LEU A 14 -7.15 43.37 -21.99
N GLY A 15 -7.07 43.80 -20.74
CA GLY A 15 -5.83 43.73 -19.98
C GLY A 15 -6.16 43.85 -18.50
N ARG A 16 -6.63 42.76 -17.90
CA ARG A 16 -6.63 42.47 -16.45
C ARG A 16 -7.41 41.17 -16.15
N SER A 17 -6.83 40.03 -16.51
CA SER A 17 -7.19 38.73 -15.93
C SER A 17 -6.27 37.65 -16.49
N ALA A 18 -5.18 37.39 -15.77
CA ALA A 18 -4.33 36.18 -15.77
C ALA A 18 -2.86 36.57 -15.61
N ALA A 19 -2.39 36.74 -14.37
CA ALA A 19 -0.97 36.70 -14.03
C ALA A 19 -0.79 36.46 -12.52
N LEU A 20 -1.24 35.31 -12.03
CA LEU A 20 -0.78 34.73 -10.77
C LEU A 20 -0.56 33.24 -11.05
N GLY A 21 0.65 32.88 -11.50
CA GLY A 21 0.96 31.48 -11.81
C GLY A 21 2.17 31.27 -12.71
N ALA A 22 3.26 32.01 -12.48
CA ALA A 22 4.58 31.67 -13.02
C ALA A 22 5.64 32.38 -12.17
N ALA A 23 5.69 32.09 -10.86
CA ALA A 23 6.90 32.37 -10.09
C ALA A 23 7.94 31.35 -10.57
N GLY A 24 8.88 31.82 -11.39
CA GLY A 24 9.87 31.00 -12.06
C GLY A 24 10.61 30.07 -11.10
N LEU A 25 10.78 28.83 -11.54
CA LEU A 25 11.75 27.87 -11.03
C LEU A 25 13.16 28.44 -11.26
N ALA A 26 13.59 29.38 -10.43
CA ALA A 26 15.01 29.66 -10.27
C ALA A 26 15.60 28.59 -9.33
N LEU A 27 15.63 27.34 -9.81
CA LEU A 27 16.67 26.42 -9.38
C LEU A 27 17.99 27.12 -9.68
N GLY A 28 19.01 26.93 -8.84
CA GLY A 28 20.36 27.47 -9.07
C GLY A 28 21.05 26.86 -10.29
N ALA A 29 20.42 26.92 -11.46
CA ALA A 29 21.05 26.76 -12.75
C ALA A 29 22.03 27.92 -12.87
N ARG A 30 23.31 27.62 -12.66
CA ARG A 30 24.35 28.45 -13.28
C ARG A 30 24.00 28.50 -14.75
N ALA A 31 23.92 29.71 -15.33
CA ALA A 31 23.97 29.84 -16.77
C ALA A 31 25.20 29.06 -17.22
N ALA A 32 24.97 27.91 -17.86
CA ALA A 32 26.07 27.17 -18.47
C ALA A 32 26.45 28.00 -19.69
N GLU A 33 27.66 28.58 -19.67
CA GLU A 33 28.35 28.81 -20.94
C GLU A 33 28.36 27.48 -21.71
N GLU A 34 28.25 27.51 -23.04
CA GLU A 34 28.31 26.35 -23.93
C GLU A 34 29.70 25.66 -23.87
N ALA A 35 30.07 25.15 -22.71
CA ALA A 35 31.21 24.27 -22.56
C ALA A 35 30.84 22.91 -23.17
N PRO A 36 31.70 22.32 -24.02
CA PRO A 36 31.50 20.97 -24.51
C PRO A 36 31.32 20.00 -23.35
N LEU A 37 30.31 19.13 -23.43
CA LEU A 37 30.11 18.07 -22.44
C LEU A 37 31.23 17.03 -22.55
N ASP A 38 31.79 16.63 -21.41
CA ASP A 38 32.76 15.53 -21.37
C ASP A 38 32.14 14.23 -21.89
N ILE A 39 32.85 13.53 -22.78
CA ILE A 39 32.42 12.24 -23.33
C ILE A 39 32.55 11.17 -22.24
N PRO A 40 31.43 10.62 -21.73
CA PRO A 40 31.48 9.66 -20.64
C PRO A 40 32.15 8.34 -21.04
N PRO A 41 32.79 7.59 -20.10
CA PRO A 41 33.46 6.34 -20.44
C PRO A 41 32.56 5.29 -21.09
N TRP A 42 31.28 5.20 -20.68
CA TRP A 42 30.33 4.19 -21.16
C TRP A 42 29.88 4.38 -22.62
N THR A 43 30.17 5.52 -23.25
CA THR A 43 29.88 5.71 -24.69
C THR A 43 31.00 5.20 -25.59
N ARG A 44 32.12 4.74 -25.01
CA ARG A 44 33.34 4.35 -25.76
C ARG A 44 33.38 2.89 -26.14
N THR A 45 32.52 2.05 -25.55
CA THR A 45 32.47 0.60 -25.81
C THR A 45 31.02 0.12 -25.83
N PRO A 46 30.66 -0.88 -26.67
CA PRO A 46 29.36 -1.52 -26.58
C PRO A 46 29.09 -2.10 -25.19
N GLY A 47 27.83 -2.05 -24.75
CA GLY A 47 27.37 -2.68 -23.52
C GLY A 47 27.08 -4.17 -23.67
N GLU A 48 26.43 -4.74 -22.66
CA GLU A 48 26.02 -6.16 -22.64
C GLU A 48 25.01 -6.51 -23.76
N PRO A 49 25.06 -7.74 -24.30
CA PRO A 49 24.17 -8.15 -25.39
C PRO A 49 22.72 -8.40 -24.92
N VAL A 50 21.80 -8.52 -25.88
CA VAL A 50 20.44 -9.00 -25.61
C VAL A 50 20.50 -10.41 -25.00
N LEU A 51 19.63 -10.70 -24.01
CA LEU A 51 19.64 -11.92 -23.20
C LEU A 51 20.88 -12.11 -22.30
N TRP A 52 21.68 -11.07 -22.03
CA TRP A 52 22.73 -11.15 -20.99
C TRP A 52 22.17 -11.58 -19.62
N ARG A 53 20.88 -11.32 -19.37
CA ARG A 53 20.05 -11.99 -18.35
C ARG A 53 18.69 -12.38 -18.92
N GLY A 54 18.31 -13.65 -18.77
CA GLY A 54 16.98 -14.14 -19.17
C GLY A 54 15.83 -13.64 -18.30
N TYR A 55 16.11 -13.20 -17.07
CA TYR A 55 15.17 -12.49 -16.20
C TYR A 55 15.90 -11.31 -15.56
N GLY A 56 15.38 -10.10 -15.78
CA GLY A 56 16.02 -8.85 -15.34
C GLY A 56 16.12 -8.72 -13.82
N LEU A 57 17.18 -8.09 -13.35
CA LEU A 57 17.37 -7.68 -11.96
C LEU A 57 17.64 -6.18 -11.91
N PRO A 58 17.36 -5.52 -10.77
CA PRO A 58 17.77 -4.12 -10.57
C PRO A 58 19.27 -3.92 -10.79
N ASP A 59 19.63 -2.70 -11.22
CA ASP A 59 21.02 -2.30 -11.36
C ASP A 59 21.75 -2.32 -10.01
N VAL A 60 23.08 -2.47 -10.03
CA VAL A 60 23.92 -2.51 -8.82
C VAL A 60 23.82 -1.25 -7.98
N HIS A 61 23.52 -0.08 -8.57
CA HIS A 61 23.33 1.17 -7.84
C HIS A 61 22.03 1.19 -7.02
N GLU A 62 21.07 0.31 -7.34
CA GLU A 62 19.81 0.13 -6.62
C GLU A 62 19.87 -1.03 -5.60
N ALA A 63 21.05 -1.59 -5.30
CA ALA A 63 21.22 -2.70 -4.37
C ALA A 63 20.70 -2.42 -2.94
N HIS A 64 20.50 -1.16 -2.58
CA HIS A 64 19.96 -0.72 -1.30
C HIS A 64 18.42 -0.81 -1.23
N VAL A 65 17.73 -0.94 -2.36
CA VAL A 65 16.27 -1.03 -2.48
C VAL A 65 15.84 -2.49 -2.32
N VAL A 66 15.84 -2.94 -1.06
CA VAL A 66 15.54 -4.33 -0.70
C VAL A 66 14.55 -4.40 0.45
N ARG A 67 13.91 -5.56 0.60
CA ARG A 67 13.14 -5.89 1.81
C ARG A 67 14.06 -5.89 3.02
N ARG A 68 13.58 -5.39 4.17
CA ARG A 68 14.30 -5.47 5.46
C ARG A 68 13.44 -6.15 6.51
N THR A 69 14.06 -6.94 7.36
CA THR A 69 13.38 -7.64 8.45
C THR A 69 12.91 -6.64 9.52
N ARG A 70 11.68 -6.79 10.01
CA ARG A 70 11.09 -5.92 11.05
C ARG A 70 11.74 -6.10 12.44
N GLY A 71 12.32 -7.26 12.71
CA GLY A 71 12.98 -7.60 13.97
C GLY A 71 13.41 -9.07 14.01
N THR A 72 14.04 -9.50 15.09
CA THR A 72 14.42 -10.90 15.26
C THR A 72 13.17 -11.79 15.34
N ALA A 73 13.20 -12.91 14.64
CA ALA A 73 12.11 -13.87 14.68
C ALA A 73 12.02 -14.48 16.08
N VAL A 74 10.83 -14.45 16.70
CA VAL A 74 10.62 -15.05 18.02
C VAL A 74 10.64 -16.59 17.92
N LEU A 75 10.15 -17.11 16.80
CA LEU A 75 10.16 -18.53 16.46
C LEU A 75 10.75 -18.71 15.05
N PRO A 76 11.41 -19.85 14.77
CA PRO A 76 11.89 -20.15 13.42
C PRO A 76 10.77 -20.01 12.37
N GLY A 77 11.03 -19.24 11.32
CA GLY A 77 10.05 -19.00 10.25
C GLY A 77 8.89 -18.06 10.58
N ALA A 78 8.75 -17.59 11.84
CA ALA A 78 7.74 -16.62 12.24
C ALA A 78 8.30 -15.19 12.23
N SER A 79 8.23 -14.51 11.08
CA SER A 79 8.78 -13.17 10.91
C SER A 79 8.06 -12.37 9.83
N SER A 80 8.45 -11.10 9.71
CA SER A 80 8.05 -10.23 8.61
C SER A 80 9.21 -9.44 8.04
N SER A 81 9.18 -9.24 6.72
CA SER A 81 9.98 -8.24 6.02
C SER A 81 9.14 -7.00 5.72
N LEU A 82 9.76 -5.96 5.19
CA LEU A 82 9.17 -4.63 5.01
C LEU A 82 9.48 -4.10 3.61
N THR A 83 8.47 -3.59 2.91
CA THR A 83 8.59 -2.92 1.62
C THR A 83 9.33 -1.57 1.76
N PRO A 84 10.36 -1.28 0.94
CA PRO A 84 11.10 -0.01 0.98
C PRO A 84 10.33 1.14 0.31
N LEU A 85 9.15 1.52 0.81
CA LEU A 85 8.22 2.46 0.17
C LEU A 85 8.86 3.81 -0.20
N GLN A 86 9.86 4.28 0.57
CA GLN A 86 10.60 5.51 0.30
C GLN A 86 11.35 5.51 -1.04
N ASN A 87 11.67 4.33 -1.57
CA ASN A 87 12.38 4.15 -2.83
C ASN A 87 11.45 3.76 -3.99
N LEU A 88 10.13 3.65 -3.74
CA LEU A 88 9.18 3.19 -4.74
C LEU A 88 8.39 4.34 -5.38
N HIS A 89 8.19 4.21 -6.68
CA HIS A 89 7.43 5.16 -7.50
C HIS A 89 6.06 4.60 -7.88
N GLY A 90 5.13 5.49 -8.24
CA GLY A 90 3.77 5.10 -8.63
C GLY A 90 3.03 4.39 -7.50
N ILE A 91 2.22 3.39 -7.87
CA ILE A 91 1.35 2.64 -6.93
C ILE A 91 1.62 1.13 -6.92
N ILE A 92 2.33 0.57 -7.93
CA ILE A 92 2.59 -0.87 -8.01
C ILE A 92 3.90 -1.19 -7.29
N THR A 93 3.84 -2.13 -6.36
CA THR A 93 5.00 -2.68 -5.67
C THR A 93 5.61 -3.79 -6.52
N PRO A 94 6.89 -3.69 -6.92
CA PRO A 94 7.57 -4.79 -7.61
C PRO A 94 7.50 -6.08 -6.80
N THR A 95 7.21 -7.21 -7.44
CA THR A 95 6.92 -8.47 -6.74
C THR A 95 8.04 -8.87 -5.76
N GLY A 96 9.31 -8.71 -6.16
CA GLY A 96 10.49 -8.95 -5.33
C GLY A 96 10.65 -8.03 -4.10
N LEU A 97 9.84 -6.97 -3.99
CA LEU A 97 9.86 -5.99 -2.89
C LEU A 97 8.59 -6.00 -2.04
N VAL A 98 7.56 -6.75 -2.43
CA VAL A 98 6.33 -6.93 -1.64
C VAL A 98 6.68 -7.52 -0.27
N PHE A 99 6.23 -6.89 0.81
CA PHE A 99 6.56 -7.33 2.16
C PHE A 99 6.11 -8.77 2.41
N GLU A 100 6.80 -9.45 3.31
CA GLU A 100 6.47 -10.81 3.72
C GLU A 100 5.97 -10.84 5.16
N ARG A 101 5.03 -11.76 5.42
CA ARG A 101 4.66 -12.17 6.78
C ARG A 101 4.43 -13.68 6.78
N HIS A 102 5.13 -14.37 7.67
CA HIS A 102 5.08 -15.83 7.82
C HIS A 102 4.91 -16.20 9.29
N HIS A 103 4.24 -17.31 9.56
CA HIS A 103 4.10 -17.86 10.92
C HIS A 103 4.81 -19.21 11.08
N ALA A 104 5.18 -19.87 9.98
CA ALA A 104 5.98 -21.10 9.98
C ALA A 104 6.90 -21.21 8.74
N GLY A 105 7.42 -20.08 8.26
CA GLY A 105 8.30 -20.04 7.09
C GLY A 105 7.56 -20.16 5.75
N ILE A 106 8.32 -20.46 4.70
CA ILE A 106 7.83 -20.56 3.31
C ILE A 106 7.85 -22.04 2.90
N PRO A 107 6.71 -22.72 2.74
CA PRO A 107 6.66 -24.06 2.20
C PRO A 107 7.01 -24.06 0.71
N GLN A 108 7.68 -25.13 0.26
CA GLN A 108 7.83 -25.45 -1.17
C GLN A 108 6.68 -26.37 -1.56
N ILE A 109 5.81 -25.90 -2.45
CA ILE A 109 4.61 -26.63 -2.86
C ILE A 109 4.70 -26.88 -4.36
N ASP A 110 4.70 -28.16 -4.73
CA ASP A 110 4.51 -28.58 -6.11
C ASP A 110 3.05 -28.31 -6.54
N PRO A 111 2.80 -27.49 -7.58
CA PRO A 111 1.44 -27.20 -8.06
C PRO A 111 0.69 -28.46 -8.52
N ALA A 112 1.39 -29.49 -9.02
CA ALA A 112 0.77 -30.74 -9.45
C ALA A 112 0.21 -31.56 -8.27
N LEU A 113 0.76 -31.35 -7.06
CA LEU A 113 0.32 -32.01 -5.83
C LEU A 113 -0.63 -31.14 -5.01
N HIS A 114 -0.65 -29.82 -5.24
CA HIS A 114 -1.56 -28.91 -4.54
C HIS A 114 -3.03 -29.25 -4.82
N ARG A 115 -3.85 -29.20 -3.77
CA ARG A 115 -5.30 -29.38 -3.85
C ARG A 115 -6.00 -28.34 -3.00
N LEU A 116 -7.05 -27.73 -3.55
CA LEU A 116 -8.01 -26.92 -2.81
C LEU A 116 -9.26 -27.75 -2.51
N VAL A 117 -9.54 -27.99 -1.24
CA VAL A 117 -10.77 -28.67 -0.79
C VAL A 117 -11.82 -27.64 -0.42
N VAL A 118 -13.00 -27.71 -1.02
CA VAL A 118 -14.17 -26.86 -0.69
C VAL A 118 -15.29 -27.74 -0.17
N HIS A 119 -15.66 -27.58 1.10
CA HIS A 119 -16.61 -28.49 1.76
C HIS A 119 -17.36 -27.83 2.92
N GLY A 120 -18.15 -28.61 3.67
CA GLY A 120 -18.93 -28.12 4.81
C GLY A 120 -20.41 -27.97 4.43
N LEU A 121 -20.99 -26.82 4.74
CA LEU A 121 -22.37 -26.47 4.38
C LEU A 121 -22.51 -26.13 2.88
N VAL A 122 -22.38 -27.16 2.04
CA VAL A 122 -22.50 -27.12 0.58
C VAL A 122 -23.23 -28.37 0.09
N GLN A 123 -23.90 -28.27 -1.06
CA GLN A 123 -24.58 -29.39 -1.70
C GLN A 123 -23.58 -30.38 -2.31
N ARG A 124 -22.52 -29.88 -2.94
CA ARG A 124 -21.52 -30.67 -3.64
C ARG A 124 -20.11 -30.25 -3.22
N PRO A 125 -19.49 -30.95 -2.25
CA PRO A 125 -18.09 -30.74 -1.91
C PRO A 125 -17.18 -31.02 -3.11
N LEU A 126 -16.10 -30.25 -3.25
CA LEU A 126 -15.15 -30.35 -4.35
C LEU A 126 -13.71 -30.42 -3.86
N ILE A 127 -12.87 -31.08 -4.66
CA ILE A 127 -11.42 -31.03 -4.57
C ILE A 127 -10.94 -30.55 -5.93
N LEU A 128 -10.26 -29.40 -5.98
CA LEU A 128 -9.77 -28.79 -7.20
C LEU A 128 -8.25 -28.86 -7.25
N SER A 129 -7.71 -29.28 -8.38
CA SER A 129 -6.29 -29.08 -8.72
C SER A 129 -6.05 -27.64 -9.20
N MET A 130 -4.78 -27.26 -9.37
CA MET A 130 -4.45 -25.99 -10.04
C MET A 130 -4.97 -25.94 -11.48
N ASP A 131 -4.88 -27.06 -12.21
CA ASP A 131 -5.38 -27.16 -13.59
C ASP A 131 -6.90 -26.98 -13.66
N ASP A 132 -7.65 -27.45 -12.66
CA ASP A 132 -9.08 -27.19 -12.57
C ASP A 132 -9.37 -25.71 -12.30
N LEU A 133 -8.62 -25.10 -11.38
CA LEU A 133 -8.83 -23.70 -10.97
C LEU A 133 -8.56 -22.72 -12.12
N VAL A 134 -7.47 -22.88 -12.87
CA VAL A 134 -7.11 -21.95 -13.95
C VAL A 134 -8.04 -22.03 -15.17
N ARG A 135 -8.94 -23.02 -15.23
CA ARG A 135 -9.97 -23.14 -16.26
C ARG A 135 -11.21 -22.27 -16.00
N PHE A 136 -11.44 -21.84 -14.76
CA PHE A 136 -12.54 -20.94 -14.45
C PHE A 136 -12.29 -19.52 -14.98
N PRO A 137 -13.35 -18.72 -15.21
CA PRO A 137 -13.19 -17.32 -15.58
C PRO A 137 -12.36 -16.55 -14.55
N SER A 138 -11.28 -15.93 -15.02
CA SER A 138 -10.35 -15.15 -14.18
C SER A 138 -10.57 -13.65 -14.31
N VAL A 139 -10.10 -12.93 -13.30
CA VAL A 139 -10.08 -11.46 -13.24
C VAL A 139 -8.72 -10.99 -12.73
N SER A 140 -8.28 -9.83 -13.21
CA SER A 140 -7.11 -9.11 -12.70
C SER A 140 -7.55 -7.80 -12.06
N ARG A 141 -7.14 -7.55 -10.80
CA ARG A 141 -7.53 -6.35 -10.04
C ARG A 141 -6.34 -5.79 -9.27
N ILE A 142 -6.16 -4.48 -9.31
CA ILE A 142 -5.13 -3.79 -8.53
C ILE A 142 -5.68 -3.48 -7.15
N HIS A 143 -5.06 -4.05 -6.11
CA HIS A 143 -5.44 -3.81 -4.73
C HIS A 143 -4.22 -3.76 -3.80
N PHE A 144 -4.35 -2.99 -2.71
CA PHE A 144 -3.34 -3.00 -1.66
C PHE A 144 -3.50 -4.23 -0.75
N LEU A 145 -2.39 -4.64 -0.16
CA LEU A 145 -2.31 -5.58 0.94
C LEU A 145 -1.60 -4.86 2.09
N GLU A 146 -2.27 -4.69 3.23
CA GLU A 146 -1.68 -4.11 4.43
C GLU A 146 -1.78 -5.11 5.59
N CYS A 147 -0.70 -5.31 6.32
CA CYS A 147 -0.79 -6.03 7.60
C CYS A 147 -1.49 -5.15 8.63
N SER A 148 -2.43 -5.69 9.41
CA SER A 148 -3.05 -4.92 10.51
C SER A 148 -2.03 -4.45 11.55
N GLY A 149 -0.86 -5.09 11.65
CA GLY A 149 0.27 -4.64 12.48
C GLY A 149 1.16 -3.55 11.85
N ASN A 150 0.83 -3.04 10.67
CA ASN A 150 1.55 -1.93 10.03
C ASN A 150 1.47 -0.67 10.90
N THR A 151 2.58 0.05 11.06
CA THR A 151 2.67 1.24 11.93
C THR A 151 2.39 0.97 13.42
N GLY A 152 2.26 -0.31 13.83
CA GLY A 152 1.99 -0.65 15.23
C GLY A 152 3.12 -0.29 16.20
N VAL A 153 4.33 0.00 15.71
CA VAL A 153 5.43 0.51 16.56
C VAL A 153 5.19 1.95 17.03
N GLU A 154 4.28 2.69 16.38
CA GLU A 154 3.98 4.09 16.68
C GLU A 154 2.89 4.26 17.76
N TRP A 155 2.27 3.16 18.24
CA TRP A 155 1.28 3.20 19.33
C TRP A 155 1.83 3.86 20.60
N ARG A 156 3.14 3.73 20.87
CA ARG A 156 3.81 4.26 22.07
C ARG A 156 4.68 5.49 21.79
N GLY A 157 4.50 6.12 20.63
CA GLY A 157 5.27 7.29 20.18
C GLY A 157 6.24 6.99 19.04
N PRO A 158 6.98 8.00 18.58
CA PRO A 158 7.77 7.95 17.36
C PRO A 158 9.00 7.04 17.49
N ALA A 159 8.86 5.78 17.09
CA ALA A 159 9.89 4.76 17.29
C ALA A 159 10.65 4.38 16.00
N SER A 160 10.01 4.51 14.85
CA SER A 160 10.61 4.12 13.57
C SER A 160 11.69 5.08 13.10
N LYS A 161 12.74 4.54 12.48
CA LYS A 161 13.86 5.29 11.89
C LYS A 161 13.81 5.37 10.35
N SER A 162 12.80 4.76 9.73
CA SER A 162 12.54 4.82 8.29
C SER A 162 11.06 4.70 7.97
N ILE A 163 10.67 5.12 6.76
CA ILE A 163 9.35 4.80 6.19
C ILE A 163 9.16 3.29 6.09
N GLN A 164 10.19 2.57 5.64
CA GLN A 164 10.16 1.11 5.58
C GLN A 164 9.83 0.48 6.94
N GLN A 165 10.37 0.98 8.04
CA GLN A 165 10.07 0.48 9.39
C GLN A 165 8.66 0.81 9.87
N SER A 166 8.19 2.04 9.62
CA SER A 166 6.89 2.51 10.11
C SER A 166 5.72 2.01 9.26
N HIS A 167 5.85 1.99 7.93
CA HIS A 167 4.75 1.77 7.00
C HIS A 167 5.01 0.63 6.00
N GLY A 168 6.15 -0.05 6.07
CA GLY A 168 6.56 -1.04 5.08
C GLY A 168 5.80 -2.37 5.10
N LEU A 169 4.85 -2.60 6.02
CA LEU A 169 3.93 -3.76 5.92
C LEU A 169 2.75 -3.44 5.00
N LEU A 170 3.08 -2.92 3.83
CA LEU A 170 2.17 -2.43 2.81
C LEU A 170 2.73 -2.74 1.43
N SER A 171 1.86 -3.17 0.52
CA SER A 171 2.17 -3.34 -0.89
C SER A 171 0.89 -3.16 -1.71
N CYS A 172 1.02 -2.93 -3.01
CA CYS A 172 -0.11 -2.93 -3.93
C CYS A 172 0.30 -3.57 -5.24
N CYS A 173 -0.50 -4.51 -5.69
CA CYS A 173 -0.20 -5.35 -6.84
C CYS A 173 -1.45 -5.54 -7.67
N GLU A 174 -1.26 -5.90 -8.93
CA GLU A 174 -2.31 -6.55 -9.69
C GLU A 174 -2.39 -8.01 -9.22
N TRP A 175 -3.58 -8.45 -8.84
CA TRP A 175 -3.87 -9.81 -8.40
C TRP A 175 -4.77 -10.48 -9.42
N THR A 176 -4.34 -11.63 -9.93
CA THR A 176 -5.02 -12.38 -10.98
C THR A 176 -5.46 -13.75 -10.46
N GLY A 177 -6.74 -14.05 -10.62
CA GLY A 177 -7.34 -15.24 -10.06
C GLY A 177 -8.83 -15.42 -10.39
N VAL A 178 -9.44 -16.43 -9.78
CA VAL A 178 -10.87 -16.72 -9.91
C VAL A 178 -11.63 -16.05 -8.78
N ARG A 179 -12.81 -15.47 -9.03
CA ARG A 179 -13.66 -14.98 -7.94
C ARG A 179 -14.16 -16.16 -7.11
N LEU A 180 -14.08 -16.06 -5.79
CA LEU A 180 -14.55 -17.13 -4.91
C LEU A 180 -16.06 -17.40 -5.11
N SER A 181 -16.84 -16.37 -5.44
CA SER A 181 -18.26 -16.52 -5.81
C SER A 181 -18.52 -17.52 -6.94
N THR A 182 -17.62 -17.63 -7.92
CA THR A 182 -17.71 -18.65 -8.98
C THR A 182 -17.66 -20.07 -8.40
N ILE A 183 -16.75 -20.31 -7.44
CA ILE A 183 -16.62 -21.61 -6.79
C ILE A 183 -17.78 -21.86 -5.83
N LEU A 184 -18.26 -20.83 -5.12
CA LEU A 184 -19.42 -20.92 -4.25
C LEU A 184 -20.69 -21.31 -5.03
N GLN A 185 -20.87 -20.79 -6.25
CA GLN A 185 -21.95 -21.22 -7.14
C GLN A 185 -21.80 -22.69 -7.53
N GLU A 186 -20.58 -23.10 -7.91
CA GLU A 186 -20.32 -24.47 -8.35
C GLU A 186 -20.58 -25.51 -7.25
N VAL A 187 -20.24 -25.22 -5.99
CA VAL A 187 -20.48 -26.16 -4.87
C VAL A 187 -21.93 -26.17 -4.38
N GLY A 188 -22.73 -25.16 -4.74
CA GLY A 188 -24.09 -24.96 -4.21
C GLY A 188 -24.09 -24.71 -2.71
N VAL A 189 -23.90 -23.46 -2.28
CA VAL A 189 -23.89 -23.09 -0.85
C VAL A 189 -25.22 -23.41 -0.17
N ASP A 190 -25.17 -24.07 0.99
CA ASP A 190 -26.34 -24.29 1.83
C ASP A 190 -26.82 -22.96 2.44
N PRO A 191 -28.13 -22.64 2.46
CA PRO A 191 -28.64 -21.38 3.02
C PRO A 191 -28.26 -21.11 4.49
N ALA A 192 -27.93 -22.15 5.27
CA ALA A 192 -27.47 -22.01 6.66
C ALA A 192 -25.99 -21.58 6.76
N ALA A 193 -25.24 -21.58 5.66
CA ALA A 193 -23.84 -21.15 5.65
C ALA A 193 -23.74 -19.62 5.78
N ALA A 194 -23.00 -19.16 6.81
CA ALA A 194 -22.75 -17.75 7.07
C ALA A 194 -21.26 -17.40 7.07
N TRP A 195 -20.38 -18.40 7.16
CA TRP A 195 -18.93 -18.23 7.29
C TRP A 195 -18.15 -19.26 6.47
N VAL A 196 -16.94 -18.88 6.07
CA VAL A 196 -15.98 -19.74 5.37
C VAL A 196 -14.67 -19.76 6.17
N LEU A 197 -14.25 -20.92 6.65
CA LEU A 197 -12.89 -21.13 7.14
C LEU A 197 -11.95 -21.22 5.95
N ALA A 198 -11.01 -20.31 5.82
CA ALA A 198 -9.87 -20.44 4.93
C ALA A 198 -8.65 -20.96 5.71
N GLU A 199 -7.95 -21.95 5.17
CA GLU A 199 -6.80 -22.59 5.83
C GLU A 199 -5.64 -22.80 4.85
N GLY A 200 -4.45 -22.41 5.28
CA GLY A 200 -3.19 -22.55 4.55
C GLY A 200 -2.51 -23.91 4.76
N ALA A 201 -1.62 -24.26 3.84
CA ALA A 201 -0.87 -25.52 3.84
C ALA A 201 0.47 -25.47 4.59
N ASP A 202 0.83 -24.33 5.17
CA ASP A 202 2.06 -24.17 5.92
C ASP A 202 2.00 -24.82 7.31
N GLY A 203 3.16 -24.94 7.96
CA GLY A 203 3.27 -25.56 9.29
C GLY A 203 2.49 -24.84 10.40
N ALA A 204 2.08 -23.58 10.20
CA ALA A 204 1.22 -22.86 11.13
C ALA A 204 -0.28 -23.18 10.93
N ALA A 205 -0.64 -23.80 9.80
CA ALA A 205 -2.03 -23.96 9.35
C ALA A 205 -2.81 -22.64 9.48
N MET A 206 -2.22 -21.55 8.99
CA MET A 206 -2.77 -20.20 9.14
C MET A 206 -4.22 -20.21 8.66
N SER A 207 -5.14 -19.81 9.54
CA SER A 207 -6.57 -19.97 9.27
C SER A 207 -7.41 -18.84 9.81
N ARG A 208 -8.41 -18.44 9.04
CA ARG A 208 -9.31 -17.31 9.33
C ARG A 208 -10.74 -17.62 8.92
N SER A 209 -11.69 -17.14 9.70
CA SER A 209 -13.12 -17.15 9.42
C SER A 209 -13.50 -15.91 8.62
N ILE A 210 -14.06 -16.13 7.44
CA ILE A 210 -14.49 -15.08 6.52
C ILE A 210 -16.02 -15.10 6.45
N PRO A 211 -16.72 -14.00 6.78
CA PRO A 211 -18.15 -13.87 6.52
C PRO A 211 -18.46 -14.18 5.06
N ILE A 212 -19.49 -14.99 4.83
CA ILE A 212 -19.81 -15.46 3.48
C ILE A 212 -20.17 -14.30 2.55
N ALA A 213 -20.74 -13.21 3.08
CA ALA A 213 -21.01 -12.00 2.31
C ALA A 213 -19.75 -11.43 1.65
N LYS A 214 -18.62 -11.39 2.37
CA LYS A 214 -17.33 -10.95 1.81
C LYS A 214 -16.81 -11.93 0.75
N ALA A 215 -17.02 -13.23 0.98
CA ALA A 215 -16.65 -14.27 0.01
C ALA A 215 -17.42 -14.14 -1.32
N TRP A 216 -18.70 -13.73 -1.26
CA TRP A 216 -19.53 -13.43 -2.42
C TRP A 216 -19.17 -12.10 -3.09
N GLU A 217 -18.88 -11.08 -2.30
CA GLU A 217 -18.67 -9.71 -2.77
C GLU A 217 -17.45 -9.59 -3.69
N ASP A 218 -16.25 -9.95 -3.24
CA ASP A 218 -15.02 -9.61 -3.96
C ASP A 218 -13.80 -10.51 -3.65
N ALA A 219 -13.98 -11.58 -2.88
CA ALA A 219 -12.88 -12.51 -2.59
C ALA A 219 -12.33 -13.19 -3.85
N LEU A 220 -11.01 -13.35 -3.92
CA LEU A 220 -10.29 -13.93 -5.05
C LEU A 220 -9.46 -15.15 -4.62
N LEU A 221 -9.48 -16.19 -5.44
CA LEU A 221 -8.53 -17.30 -5.44
C LEU A 221 -7.42 -16.97 -6.43
N VAL A 222 -6.33 -16.41 -5.92
CA VAL A 222 -5.25 -15.79 -6.70
C VAL A 222 -4.14 -16.80 -6.96
N TYR A 223 -3.70 -16.89 -8.21
CA TYR A 223 -2.56 -17.71 -8.65
C TYR A 223 -1.45 -16.89 -9.34
N ALA A 224 -1.74 -15.64 -9.72
CA ALA A 224 -0.79 -14.72 -10.35
C ALA A 224 -0.81 -13.32 -9.72
N GLN A 225 0.34 -12.65 -9.74
CA GLN A 225 0.61 -11.35 -9.13
C GLN A 225 1.53 -10.54 -10.05
N ASN A 226 1.12 -9.31 -10.39
CA ASN A 226 1.86 -8.40 -11.29
C ASN A 226 2.26 -9.07 -12.63
N GLY A 227 1.34 -9.81 -13.24
CA GLY A 227 1.54 -10.45 -14.56
C GLY A 227 2.29 -11.78 -14.56
N GLU A 228 2.82 -12.26 -13.43
CA GLU A 228 3.49 -13.56 -13.32
C GLU A 228 2.84 -14.45 -12.24
N MET A 229 3.20 -15.74 -12.19
CA MET A 229 2.75 -16.61 -11.10
C MET A 229 3.20 -16.07 -9.73
N LEU A 230 2.43 -16.37 -8.69
CA LEU A 230 2.81 -16.01 -7.32
C LEU A 230 4.24 -16.47 -6.99
N ARG A 231 4.96 -15.68 -6.21
CA ARG A 231 6.23 -16.13 -5.61
C ARG A 231 5.94 -17.09 -4.44
N PRO A 232 6.85 -18.02 -4.11
CA PRO A 232 6.68 -18.92 -2.97
C PRO A 232 6.31 -18.20 -1.67
N GLU A 233 6.98 -17.10 -1.35
CA GLU A 233 6.72 -16.29 -0.15
C GLU A 233 5.34 -15.62 -0.13
N HIS A 234 4.71 -15.47 -1.30
CA HIS A 234 3.41 -14.79 -1.48
C HIS A 234 2.25 -15.75 -1.70
N GLY A 235 2.49 -17.05 -1.55
CA GLY A 235 1.42 -18.07 -1.49
C GLY A 235 1.35 -18.99 -2.69
N TYR A 236 2.41 -19.12 -3.49
CA TYR A 236 2.44 -20.06 -4.61
C TYR A 236 2.05 -21.50 -4.17
N PRO A 237 1.15 -22.20 -4.91
CA PRO A 237 0.57 -21.79 -6.19
C PRO A 237 -0.76 -21.02 -6.05
N LEU A 238 -1.35 -20.96 -4.85
CA LEU A 238 -2.68 -20.40 -4.62
C LEU A 238 -2.79 -19.68 -3.28
N ARG A 239 -3.39 -18.49 -3.30
CA ARG A 239 -3.81 -17.78 -2.08
C ARG A 239 -5.26 -17.32 -2.16
N LEU A 240 -5.88 -17.15 -1.00
CA LEU A 240 -7.03 -16.27 -0.85
C LEU A 240 -6.53 -14.82 -0.81
N PHE A 241 -7.28 -13.93 -1.47
CA PHE A 241 -7.09 -12.50 -1.39
C PHE A 241 -8.43 -11.81 -1.12
N LEU A 242 -8.45 -10.92 -0.12
CA LEU A 242 -9.65 -10.21 0.34
C LEU A 242 -9.38 -8.70 0.24
N PRO A 243 -9.85 -8.02 -0.82
CA PRO A 243 -9.61 -6.60 -1.02
C PRO A 243 -10.02 -5.75 0.18
N GLY A 244 -9.15 -4.84 0.60
CA GLY A 244 -9.40 -3.88 1.69
C GLY A 244 -9.41 -4.45 3.11
N TRP A 245 -9.19 -5.76 3.26
CA TRP A 245 -9.12 -6.42 4.58
C TRP A 245 -7.68 -6.59 5.04
N GLU A 246 -7.50 -6.75 6.36
CA GLU A 246 -6.22 -7.01 6.97
C GLU A 246 -5.54 -8.23 6.36
N GLY A 247 -4.25 -8.09 6.03
CA GLY A 247 -3.55 -9.04 5.17
C GLY A 247 -3.45 -10.46 5.71
N ASN A 248 -3.63 -10.67 7.02
CA ASN A 248 -3.63 -12.00 7.61
C ASN A 248 -4.89 -12.82 7.23
N ALA A 249 -5.99 -12.17 6.83
CA ALA A 249 -7.19 -12.83 6.28
C ALA A 249 -7.00 -13.31 4.83
N SER A 250 -6.02 -12.76 4.12
CA SER A 250 -5.66 -13.21 2.77
C SER A 250 -4.71 -14.42 2.86
N ILE A 251 -5.27 -15.59 3.15
CA ILE A 251 -4.54 -16.83 3.44
C ILE A 251 -3.67 -17.29 2.27
N LYS A 252 -2.37 -17.46 2.53
CA LYS A 252 -1.40 -17.99 1.56
C LYS A 252 -1.40 -19.52 1.56
N TRP A 253 -0.94 -20.11 0.46
CA TRP A 253 -0.83 -21.56 0.30
C TRP A 253 -2.17 -22.25 0.59
N LEU A 254 -3.25 -21.66 0.11
CA LEU A 254 -4.62 -22.02 0.46
C LEU A 254 -4.91 -23.46 0.07
N ARG A 255 -5.30 -24.29 1.03
CA ARG A 255 -5.63 -25.71 0.79
C ARG A 255 -7.07 -26.08 1.12
N ARG A 256 -7.78 -25.26 1.91
CA ARG A 256 -9.13 -25.60 2.35
C ARG A 256 -10.02 -24.38 2.54
N LEU A 257 -11.26 -24.53 2.09
CA LEU A 257 -12.39 -23.66 2.35
C LEU A 257 -13.51 -24.50 2.96
N LYS A 258 -13.85 -24.28 4.23
CA LYS A 258 -14.95 -24.98 4.91
C LYS A 258 -16.08 -24.02 5.25
N LEU A 259 -17.26 -24.24 4.68
CA LEU A 259 -18.45 -23.46 4.98
C LEU A 259 -19.10 -23.91 6.30
N GLY A 260 -19.53 -22.95 7.11
CA GLY A 260 -20.14 -23.16 8.41
C GLY A 260 -21.16 -22.08 8.78
N ALA A 261 -22.02 -22.37 9.75
CA ALA A 261 -23.05 -21.44 10.22
C ALA A 261 -22.52 -20.37 11.18
N GLN A 262 -21.33 -20.56 11.74
CA GLN A 262 -20.72 -19.71 12.77
C GLN A 262 -19.22 -19.51 12.45
N PRO A 263 -18.58 -18.44 12.95
CA PRO A 263 -17.13 -18.30 12.85
C PRO A 263 -16.45 -19.45 13.60
N PHE A 264 -15.30 -19.86 13.09
CA PHE A 264 -14.55 -21.02 13.59
C PHE A 264 -13.68 -20.71 14.81
N MET A 265 -13.52 -19.43 15.15
CA MET A 265 -12.79 -18.95 16.34
C MET A 265 -11.37 -19.51 16.43
N THR A 266 -10.62 -19.44 15.32
CA THR A 266 -9.23 -19.91 15.27
C THR A 266 -8.32 -19.07 16.18
N ARG A 267 -7.09 -19.54 16.42
CA ARG A 267 -6.07 -18.77 17.17
C ARG A 267 -5.88 -17.36 16.60
N GLU A 268 -5.94 -17.23 15.28
CA GLU A 268 -5.61 -16.01 14.54
C GLU A 268 -6.80 -15.04 14.38
N GLU A 269 -7.85 -15.24 15.18
CA GLU A 269 -8.98 -14.31 15.31
C GLU A 269 -9.53 -14.24 16.75
N THR A 270 -8.78 -14.83 17.68
CA THR A 270 -9.06 -14.84 19.12
C THR A 270 -7.84 -14.37 19.91
N SER A 271 -6.75 -15.15 19.89
CA SER A 271 -5.49 -14.82 20.57
C SER A 271 -4.68 -13.75 19.84
N LYS A 272 -4.75 -13.74 18.51
CA LYS A 272 -4.10 -12.77 17.63
C LYS A 272 -5.15 -12.06 16.79
N TYR A 273 -4.76 -10.91 16.23
CA TYR A 273 -5.63 -10.05 15.42
C TYR A 273 -6.93 -9.70 16.15
N THR A 274 -6.80 -9.49 17.45
CA THR A 274 -7.82 -8.95 18.35
C THR A 274 -7.24 -7.72 19.03
N ASP A 275 -8.04 -6.66 19.09
CA ASP A 275 -7.59 -5.34 19.52
C ASP A 275 -7.96 -5.11 20.99
N SER A 276 -7.00 -5.16 21.91
CA SER A 276 -7.25 -4.88 23.33
C SER A 276 -7.61 -3.41 23.57
N LEU A 277 -8.67 -3.18 24.32
CA LEU A 277 -9.17 -1.86 24.70
C LEU A 277 -8.84 -1.51 26.16
N PRO A 278 -8.91 -0.21 26.55
CA PRO A 278 -8.59 0.23 27.92
C PRO A 278 -9.46 -0.38 29.02
N ASP A 279 -10.70 -0.78 28.69
CA ASP A 279 -11.66 -1.36 29.63
C ASP A 279 -11.50 -2.88 29.82
N GLY A 280 -10.44 -3.46 29.27
CA GLY A 280 -10.15 -4.89 29.36
C GLY A 280 -10.90 -5.76 28.34
N ARG A 281 -11.79 -5.18 27.51
CA ARG A 281 -12.40 -5.91 26.38
C ARG A 281 -11.44 -5.94 25.19
N ALA A 282 -11.72 -6.81 24.22
CA ALA A 282 -11.03 -6.82 22.94
C ALA A 282 -12.04 -6.74 21.79
N ARG A 283 -11.69 -6.05 20.71
CA ARG A 283 -12.45 -6.13 19.44
C ARG A 283 -11.95 -7.33 18.66
N GLN A 284 -12.88 -8.10 18.12
CA GLN A 284 -12.60 -9.19 17.20
C GLN A 284 -13.14 -8.81 15.83
N PHE A 285 -12.65 -9.50 14.80
CA PHE A 285 -13.18 -9.35 13.43
C PHE A 285 -13.09 -7.89 12.92
N THR A 286 -12.05 -7.17 13.32
CA THR A 286 -11.68 -5.85 12.78
C THR A 286 -11.05 -6.02 11.42
N PHE A 287 -11.85 -6.46 10.45
CA PHE A 287 -11.32 -6.91 9.17
C PHE A 287 -10.82 -5.78 8.30
N THR A 288 -11.58 -4.69 8.20
CA THR A 288 -11.31 -3.62 7.24
C THR A 288 -10.09 -2.81 7.64
N MET A 289 -9.19 -2.55 6.70
CA MET A 289 -8.12 -1.57 6.86
C MET A 289 -8.68 -0.16 6.60
N GLU A 290 -8.68 0.68 7.62
CA GLU A 290 -9.24 2.03 7.55
C GLU A 290 -8.42 2.97 6.64
N ALA A 291 -9.01 4.12 6.26
CA ALA A 291 -8.29 5.09 5.43
C ALA A 291 -7.01 5.56 6.11
N LYS A 292 -5.91 5.54 5.36
CA LYS A 292 -4.56 5.84 5.85
C LYS A 292 -3.71 6.49 4.77
N SER A 293 -2.79 7.35 5.18
CA SER A 293 -1.81 7.98 4.29
C SER A 293 -0.46 8.19 4.96
N VAL A 294 0.58 8.28 4.14
CA VAL A 294 1.94 8.63 4.57
C VAL A 294 2.67 9.40 3.48
N ILE A 295 3.39 10.46 3.87
CA ILE A 295 4.37 11.13 3.01
C ILE A 295 5.61 10.22 2.92
N THR A 296 5.97 9.81 1.70
CA THR A 296 7.17 9.00 1.43
C THR A 296 8.38 9.86 1.05
N TYR A 297 8.15 11.10 0.60
CA TYR A 297 9.20 12.08 0.33
C TYR A 297 8.67 13.52 0.49
N PRO A 298 9.44 14.46 1.08
CA PRO A 298 10.56 14.20 1.98
C PRO A 298 10.07 13.50 3.26
N ALA A 299 10.90 12.61 3.78
CA ALA A 299 10.62 11.81 4.98
C ALA A 299 11.92 11.50 5.71
N VAL A 300 11.85 10.78 6.83
CA VAL A 300 13.01 10.44 7.69
C VAL A 300 14.21 9.81 6.94
N ASP A 301 13.97 9.15 5.81
CA ASP A 301 15.02 8.56 4.95
C ASP A 301 15.80 9.60 4.12
N HIS A 302 15.39 10.87 4.15
CA HIS A 302 15.89 11.94 3.29
C HIS A 302 16.49 13.09 4.10
N ARG A 303 17.35 13.86 3.43
CA ARG A 303 17.87 15.14 3.92
C ARG A 303 17.68 16.21 2.85
N LEU A 304 17.05 17.32 3.22
CA LEU A 304 16.92 18.47 2.32
C LEU A 304 18.28 19.15 2.17
N ARG A 305 18.70 19.38 0.93
CA ARG A 305 20.05 19.90 0.62
C ARG A 305 20.13 21.42 0.48
N GLY A 306 19.00 22.11 0.43
CA GLY A 306 18.95 23.56 0.29
C GLY A 306 17.53 24.08 0.34
N LYS A 307 17.38 25.41 0.38
CA LYS A 307 16.06 26.05 0.30
C LYS A 307 15.48 25.90 -1.11
N GLY A 308 14.17 26.08 -1.22
CA GLY A 308 13.46 26.14 -2.50
C GLY A 308 12.47 25.00 -2.66
N TYR A 309 12.24 24.63 -3.91
CA TYR A 309 11.15 23.74 -4.28
C TYR A 309 11.43 22.28 -3.91
N TYR A 310 10.47 21.65 -3.25
CA TYR A 310 10.36 20.22 -3.03
C TYR A 310 8.95 19.76 -3.39
N GLU A 311 8.85 18.70 -4.19
CA GLU A 311 7.57 18.02 -4.38
C GLU A 311 7.36 17.05 -3.21
N ILE A 312 6.40 17.32 -2.33
CA ILE A 312 5.95 16.35 -1.35
C ILE A 312 5.22 15.24 -2.11
N SER A 313 5.58 13.98 -1.87
CA SER A 313 4.98 12.79 -2.49
C SER A 313 4.66 11.75 -1.43
N GLY A 314 3.52 11.08 -1.56
CA GLY A 314 3.11 10.05 -0.61
C GLY A 314 2.06 9.10 -1.15
N LEU A 315 1.66 8.17 -0.29
CA LEU A 315 0.67 7.14 -0.59
C LEU A 315 -0.54 7.32 0.31
N ALA A 316 -1.74 7.13 -0.24
CA ALA A 316 -3.00 7.06 0.48
C ALA A 316 -3.80 5.83 0.03
N TRP A 317 -4.55 5.22 0.94
CA TRP A 317 -5.38 4.05 0.67
C TRP A 317 -6.55 3.96 1.66
N THR A 318 -7.52 3.10 1.34
CA THR A 318 -8.66 2.78 2.22
C THR A 318 -9.21 1.40 1.83
N GLY A 319 -9.58 0.59 2.81
CA GLY A 319 -10.27 -0.67 2.61
C GLY A 319 -11.77 -0.52 2.31
N GLN A 320 -12.32 0.69 2.44
CA GLN A 320 -13.76 0.99 2.27
C GLN A 320 -14.09 1.65 0.92
N GLY A 321 -13.24 1.49 -0.09
CA GLY A 321 -13.53 2.05 -1.41
C GLY A 321 -12.36 2.78 -2.03
N ARG A 322 -12.63 3.99 -2.54
CA ARG A 322 -11.65 4.88 -3.16
C ARG A 322 -11.19 6.00 -2.22
N VAL A 323 -9.95 6.42 -2.41
CA VAL A 323 -9.44 7.68 -1.85
C VAL A 323 -10.16 8.84 -2.54
N LYS A 324 -10.81 9.71 -1.76
CA LYS A 324 -11.52 10.88 -2.29
C LYS A 324 -10.63 12.11 -2.35
N ARG A 325 -9.84 12.34 -1.29
CA ARG A 325 -8.96 13.51 -1.16
C ARG A 325 -7.80 13.19 -0.24
N VAL A 326 -6.65 13.84 -0.46
CA VAL A 326 -5.54 13.90 0.49
C VAL A 326 -5.21 15.36 0.77
N ASP A 327 -5.17 15.72 2.05
CA ASP A 327 -4.69 17.01 2.50
C ASP A 327 -3.23 16.87 2.99
N VAL A 328 -2.40 17.89 2.75
CA VAL A 328 -1.03 17.98 3.26
C VAL A 328 -0.87 19.23 4.12
N SER A 329 -0.16 19.08 5.24
CA SER A 329 0.25 20.18 6.11
C SER A 329 1.77 20.25 6.19
N THR A 330 2.31 21.46 6.37
CA THR A 330 3.74 21.70 6.62
C THR A 330 4.00 22.38 7.97
N ASP A 331 2.96 22.59 8.78
CA ASP A 331 2.98 23.28 10.06
C ASP A 331 2.39 22.43 11.20
N GLY A 332 2.42 21.10 11.06
CA GLY A 332 1.97 20.17 12.10
C GLY A 332 0.45 20.08 12.23
N GLY A 333 -0.27 20.40 11.15
CA GLY A 333 -1.71 20.25 11.05
C GLY A 333 -2.51 21.51 11.42
N ALA A 334 -1.85 22.65 11.61
CA ALA A 334 -2.52 23.93 11.85
C ALA A 334 -3.20 24.44 10.59
N THR A 335 -2.56 24.30 9.42
CA THR A 335 -3.15 24.56 8.11
C THR A 335 -2.99 23.35 7.19
N TRP A 336 -3.96 23.19 6.29
CA TRP A 336 -4.04 22.08 5.34
C TRP A 336 -4.26 22.62 3.94
N ARG A 337 -3.53 22.06 2.97
CA ARG A 337 -3.76 22.27 1.54
C ARG A 337 -4.09 20.94 0.88
N GLU A 338 -5.03 20.94 -0.04
CA GLU A 338 -5.34 19.75 -0.83
C GLU A 338 -4.15 19.39 -1.73
N ALA A 339 -3.75 18.12 -1.70
CA ALA A 339 -2.71 17.58 -2.56
C ALA A 339 -3.31 17.13 -3.90
N ARG A 340 -2.52 17.23 -4.96
CA ARG A 340 -2.84 16.68 -6.27
C ARG A 340 -2.76 15.15 -6.21
N ILE A 341 -3.85 14.46 -6.55
CA ILE A 341 -3.81 13.02 -6.76
C ILE A 341 -3.24 12.71 -8.14
N GLU A 342 -2.26 11.81 -8.19
CA GLU A 342 -1.69 11.26 -9.42
C GLU A 342 -2.42 9.95 -9.74
N GLY A 343 -3.36 10.03 -10.69
CA GLY A 343 -4.29 8.95 -11.01
C GLY A 343 -3.67 7.71 -11.67
N PRO A 344 -4.43 6.61 -11.81
CA PRO A 344 -5.85 6.47 -11.48
C PRO A 344 -6.12 6.28 -9.97
N VAL A 345 -7.34 6.65 -9.54
CA VAL A 345 -7.85 6.32 -8.19
C VAL A 345 -8.70 5.05 -8.27
N LEU A 346 -8.16 3.94 -7.77
CA LEU A 346 -8.78 2.63 -7.85
C LEU A 346 -9.42 2.21 -6.52
N ASP A 347 -10.41 1.34 -6.61
CA ASP A 347 -11.08 0.74 -5.44
C ASP A 347 -10.07 -0.10 -4.63
N ARG A 348 -9.92 0.22 -3.35
CA ARG A 348 -9.08 -0.50 -2.39
C ARG A 348 -7.66 -0.72 -2.91
N ALA A 349 -7.08 0.31 -3.52
CA ALA A 349 -5.71 0.34 -4.02
C ALA A 349 -4.91 1.50 -3.41
N LEU A 350 -3.59 1.46 -3.60
CA LEU A 350 -2.76 2.63 -3.32
C LEU A 350 -3.05 3.75 -4.31
N THR A 351 -3.11 4.97 -3.78
CA THR A 351 -3.27 6.23 -4.53
C THR A 351 -2.06 7.12 -4.24
N ARG A 352 -1.38 7.57 -5.28
CA ARG A 352 -0.24 8.48 -5.17
C ARG A 352 -0.76 9.91 -5.07
N PHE A 353 -0.25 10.69 -4.10
CA PHE A 353 -0.53 12.12 -4.00
C PHE A 353 0.76 12.93 -4.03
N LYS A 354 0.66 14.17 -4.52
CA LYS A 354 1.76 15.13 -4.66
C LYS A 354 1.34 16.53 -4.20
N ALA A 355 2.22 17.26 -3.54
CA ALA A 355 1.98 18.64 -3.15
C ALA A 355 3.26 19.48 -3.27
N ASP A 356 3.15 20.60 -3.97
CA ASP A 356 4.24 21.53 -4.19
C ASP A 356 4.58 22.25 -2.88
N TRP A 357 5.87 22.28 -2.51
CA TRP A 357 6.32 22.93 -1.28
C TRP A 357 7.56 23.80 -1.53
N GLN A 358 7.46 25.08 -1.22
CA GLN A 358 8.62 25.97 -1.16
C GLN A 358 9.16 25.99 0.27
N TRP A 359 10.25 25.27 0.51
CA TRP A 359 10.89 25.25 1.82
C TRP A 359 11.82 26.47 1.97
N ASP A 360 11.59 27.25 3.01
CA ASP A 360 12.33 28.48 3.33
C ASP A 360 13.62 28.22 4.14
N GLY A 361 13.91 26.96 4.47
CA GLY A 361 15.01 26.53 5.33
C GLY A 361 14.69 26.56 6.83
N GLY A 362 13.46 26.92 7.22
CA GLY A 362 12.99 26.91 8.59
C GLY A 362 12.53 25.53 9.07
N PRO A 363 12.26 25.37 10.38
CA PRO A 363 11.66 24.14 10.88
C PRO A 363 10.25 23.95 10.31
N ALA A 364 9.90 22.70 9.99
CA ALA A 364 8.57 22.35 9.49
C ALA A 364 8.11 21.01 10.08
N VAL A 365 6.81 20.75 10.05
CA VAL A 365 6.25 19.43 10.35
C VAL A 365 5.33 19.01 9.22
N LEU A 366 5.77 18.03 8.45
CA LEU A 366 5.03 17.49 7.32
C LEU A 366 4.03 16.44 7.80
N GLN A 367 2.78 16.57 7.36
CA GLN A 367 1.71 15.60 7.61
C GLN A 367 0.87 15.40 6.34
N SER A 368 0.30 14.21 6.19
CA SER A 368 -0.76 13.94 5.22
C SER A 368 -1.98 13.36 5.92
N ARG A 369 -3.17 13.69 5.41
CA ARG A 369 -4.45 13.20 5.92
C ARG A 369 -5.36 12.82 4.76
N VAL A 370 -5.75 11.55 4.69
CA VAL A 370 -6.68 11.07 3.67
C VAL A 370 -8.14 11.18 4.12
N THR A 371 -9.01 11.50 3.17
CA THR A 371 -10.46 11.31 3.26
C THR A 371 -10.88 10.30 2.18
N ASP A 372 -11.65 9.28 2.55
CA ASP A 372 -12.19 8.33 1.56
C ASP A 372 -13.59 8.72 1.05
N GLU A 373 -14.11 7.95 0.10
CA GLU A 373 -15.41 8.22 -0.51
C GLU A 373 -16.60 8.04 0.44
N THR A 374 -16.43 7.34 1.56
CA THR A 374 -17.45 7.24 2.63
C THR A 374 -17.51 8.51 3.49
N GLY A 375 -16.51 9.39 3.38
CA GLY A 375 -16.35 10.55 4.23
C GLY A 375 -15.53 10.30 5.49
N TYR A 376 -14.96 9.10 5.67
CA TYR A 376 -14.05 8.82 6.77
C TYR A 376 -12.77 9.65 6.59
N VAL A 377 -12.39 10.39 7.63
CA VAL A 377 -11.17 11.20 7.68
C VAL A 377 -10.16 10.51 8.59
N GLN A 378 -8.93 10.32 8.10
CA GLN A 378 -7.83 9.74 8.85
C GLN A 378 -7.63 10.49 10.20
N PRO A 379 -7.63 9.78 11.35
CA PRO A 379 -7.59 10.41 12.66
C PRO A 379 -6.17 10.89 13.01
N THR A 380 -6.06 11.83 13.95
CA THR A 380 -4.79 12.10 14.62
C THR A 380 -4.42 10.96 15.57
N GLY A 381 -3.14 10.86 15.94
CA GLY A 381 -2.68 9.89 16.94
C GLY A 381 -3.42 10.04 18.27
N ARG A 382 -3.66 11.28 18.70
CA ARG A 382 -4.43 11.58 19.93
C ARG A 382 -5.86 11.07 19.86
N GLN A 383 -6.55 11.28 18.74
CA GLN A 383 -7.93 10.79 18.55
C GLN A 383 -7.98 9.27 18.58
N LEU A 384 -7.06 8.59 17.90
CA LEU A 384 -7.02 7.13 17.85
C LEU A 384 -6.70 6.53 19.23
N ILE A 385 -5.67 7.04 19.92
CA ILE A 385 -5.28 6.59 21.26
C ILE A 385 -6.39 6.84 22.28
N ALA A 386 -7.10 7.97 22.20
CA ALA A 386 -8.23 8.24 23.09
C ALA A 386 -9.34 7.20 22.98
N GLN A 387 -9.54 6.60 21.80
CA GLN A 387 -10.56 5.57 21.58
C GLN A 387 -10.06 4.14 21.83
N ARG A 388 -8.79 3.86 21.52
CA ARG A 388 -8.24 2.49 21.46
C ARG A 388 -7.27 2.18 22.59
N GLY A 389 -6.79 3.18 23.32
CA GLY A 389 -5.66 3.03 24.23
C GLY A 389 -4.35 2.75 23.49
N LEU A 390 -3.31 2.38 24.25
CA LEU A 390 -1.97 2.11 23.72
C LEU A 390 -1.73 0.62 23.38
N ASN A 391 -2.70 -0.25 23.70
CA ASN A 391 -2.56 -1.70 23.67
C ASN A 391 -3.37 -2.37 22.55
N SER A 392 -3.96 -1.60 21.62
CA SER A 392 -4.68 -2.16 20.47
C SER A 392 -3.74 -2.93 19.52
N LEU A 393 -2.46 -2.50 19.42
CA LEU A 393 -1.34 -3.12 18.67
C LEU A 393 -1.51 -3.23 17.14
N TYR A 394 -2.73 -3.32 16.64
CA TYR A 394 -3.12 -3.37 15.24
C TYR A 394 -3.93 -2.12 14.85
N HIS A 395 -4.19 -1.93 13.55
CA HIS A 395 -5.02 -0.85 13.01
C HIS A 395 -4.55 0.56 13.41
N TYR A 396 -3.24 0.79 13.47
CA TYR A 396 -2.70 2.13 13.65
C TYR A 396 -2.75 2.90 12.32
N ASN A 397 -3.82 3.67 12.10
CA ASN A 397 -4.00 4.49 10.90
C ASN A 397 -3.87 5.99 11.13
N ALA A 398 -3.34 6.41 12.29
CA ALA A 398 -3.22 7.81 12.61
C ALA A 398 -2.29 8.57 11.63
N ILE A 399 -2.50 9.89 11.52
CA ILE A 399 -1.65 10.80 10.76
C ILE A 399 -0.20 10.70 11.24
N GLN A 400 0.70 10.42 10.30
CA GLN A 400 2.15 10.42 10.53
C GLN A 400 2.71 11.83 10.39
N SER A 401 3.68 12.19 11.25
CA SER A 401 4.38 13.48 11.20
C SER A 401 5.87 13.31 10.95
N TRP A 402 6.43 14.12 10.05
CA TRP A 402 7.87 14.24 9.81
C TRP A 402 8.35 15.63 10.20
N ARG A 403 9.22 15.73 11.20
CA ARG A 403 9.83 16.99 11.59
C ARG A 403 11.03 17.26 10.70
N VAL A 404 11.06 18.42 10.07
CA VAL A 404 12.19 18.93 9.28
C VAL A 404 12.92 19.96 10.13
N ALA A 405 14.22 19.76 10.33
CA ALA A 405 15.11 20.68 11.01
C ALA A 405 15.72 21.71 10.03
N THR A 406 16.29 22.79 10.56
CA THR A 406 16.90 23.88 9.77
C THR A 406 18.13 23.43 8.96
N ASP A 407 18.77 22.33 9.35
CA ASP A 407 19.87 21.71 8.61
C ASP A 407 19.39 20.74 7.52
N GLY A 408 18.07 20.65 7.32
CA GLY A 408 17.42 19.75 6.37
C GLY A 408 17.27 18.31 6.85
N GLY A 409 17.72 17.98 8.07
CA GLY A 409 17.49 16.67 8.68
C GLY A 409 16.01 16.43 8.93
N ILE A 410 15.55 15.19 8.70
CA ILE A 410 14.15 14.81 8.89
C ILE A 410 14.06 13.69 9.93
N SER A 411 13.15 13.82 10.89
CA SER A 411 12.92 12.81 11.94
C SER A 411 11.45 12.46 12.11
N ASN A 412 11.21 11.25 12.61
CA ASN A 412 9.88 10.84 13.07
C ASN A 412 9.48 11.68 14.30
N ALA A 413 8.24 12.16 14.33
CA ALA A 413 7.73 12.98 15.41
C ALA A 413 6.27 12.69 15.72
N GLN A 414 5.87 13.06 16.94
CA GLN A 414 4.47 13.13 17.36
C GLN A 414 4.16 14.59 17.72
N VAL A 415 2.97 15.06 17.32
CA VAL A 415 2.50 16.44 17.53
C VAL A 415 1.12 16.44 18.17
#